data_AF-A0A1J4JR90-F1
#
_entry.id   AF-A0A1J4JR90-F1
#
_cell.length_a   1.000
_cell.length_b   1.000
_cell.length_c   1.000
_cell.angle_alpha   90.00
_cell.angle_beta   90.00
_cell.angle_gamma   90.00
#
_symmetry.space_group_name_H-M   'P 1'
#
loop_
_entity.id
_entity.type
_entity.pdbx_description
1 polymer ?
#
loop_
_entity_poly.entity_id
_entity_poly.type
_entity_poly.pdbx_seq_one_letter_code
_entity_poly.pdbx_strand_id
1 'polypeptide(L)'
;MTKFTKHFTKKIANVRKFKMLQKQGLMNPRTSKEAHRFLQAAVDKGDFEAADKYFNDYNDLLLFEDEMNLGMRVADYFKENQTLSTKLENNCKQFESDIQKKIDDTQNAYQRKFEKLQRKQEKELHELSEKWQSLREESSQSAMADYQQSIVTAKLIAGQNRFKEAAAIRTQSMKLRVAATTQNNARVDEHFEKQLKLMQNRHKVELKQLIQKRNNEIRTLQIMLEEAPNQAVDCFQVENANNVVNVAKKFKTDRKVPLSLQMQTIHGKRLDPQDDVMFGNNVDGVFTQRMTNMNQTLTTPIPITENRSTKKKPSQASSRLY
;
A
#
# COMPACT_ATOMS: atom_id res chain seq x y z
N MET A 1 71.48 21.86 44.09
CA MET A 1 71.82 22.31 42.72
C MET A 1 71.93 21.14 41.72
N THR A 2 70.84 20.41 41.45
CA THR A 2 70.90 19.17 40.62
C THR A 2 69.75 19.03 39.61
N LYS A 3 68.85 20.02 39.53
CA LYS A 3 67.73 20.04 38.56
C LYS A 3 68.00 20.88 37.31
N PHE A 4 68.95 21.82 37.34
CA PHE A 4 69.28 22.67 36.18
C PHE A 4 70.22 21.96 35.17
N THR A 5 71.12 21.10 35.65
CA THR A 5 72.07 20.34 34.82
C THR A 5 71.43 19.18 34.05
N LYS A 6 70.33 18.60 34.55
CA LYS A 6 69.57 17.54 33.83
C LYS A 6 68.77 18.06 32.65
N HIS A 7 68.32 19.33 32.68
CA HIS A 7 67.50 19.87 31.59
C HIS A 7 68.35 20.32 30.39
N PHE A 8 69.57 20.80 30.65
CA PHE A 8 70.53 21.22 29.62
C PHE A 8 71.16 20.02 28.89
N THR A 9 71.51 18.95 29.62
CA THR A 9 72.04 17.71 29.02
C THR A 9 71.02 16.97 28.16
N LYS A 10 69.73 16.99 28.53
CA LYS A 10 68.64 16.41 27.70
C LYS A 10 68.39 17.21 26.41
N LYS A 11 68.54 18.54 26.45
CA LYS A 11 68.42 19.41 25.27
C LYS A 11 69.62 19.24 24.32
N ILE A 12 70.84 19.13 24.85
CA ILE A 12 72.05 18.88 24.06
C ILE A 12 72.06 17.46 23.47
N ALA A 13 71.54 16.46 24.19
CA ALA A 13 71.39 15.10 23.68
C ALA A 13 70.36 15.01 22.54
N ASN A 14 69.23 15.73 22.62
CA ASN A 14 68.26 15.79 21.53
C ASN A 14 68.80 16.54 20.31
N VAL A 15 69.56 17.63 20.49
CA VAL A 15 70.21 18.35 19.38
C VAL A 15 71.33 17.53 18.74
N ARG A 16 72.10 16.75 19.53
CA ARG A 16 73.10 15.81 18.99
C ARG A 16 72.47 14.58 18.31
N LYS A 17 71.33 14.08 18.79
CA LYS A 17 70.58 13.00 18.11
C LYS A 17 69.98 13.49 16.78
N PHE A 18 69.53 14.76 16.73
CA PHE A 18 69.10 15.41 15.48
C PHE A 18 70.26 15.71 14.52
N LYS A 19 71.44 16.11 15.03
CA LYS A 19 72.66 16.32 14.22
C LYS A 19 73.34 15.02 13.78
N MET A 20 73.18 13.92 14.51
CA MET A 20 73.70 12.60 14.09
C MET A 20 72.79 11.88 13.09
N LEU A 21 71.47 12.12 13.12
CA LEU A 21 70.57 11.68 12.03
C LEU A 21 70.73 12.51 10.75
N GLN A 22 71.45 13.64 10.79
CA GLN A 22 71.76 14.48 9.64
C GLN A 22 72.99 14.02 8.83
N LYS A 23 73.79 13.08 9.35
CA LYS A 23 74.85 12.42 8.59
C LYS A 23 74.35 11.03 8.19
N GLN A 24 73.96 10.90 6.93
CA GLN A 24 73.51 9.67 6.26
C GLN A 24 72.15 9.14 6.70
N GLY A 25 71.09 9.73 6.15
CA GLY A 25 69.74 9.19 6.23
C GLY A 25 68.73 10.24 5.81
N LEU A 26 68.35 10.25 4.53
CA LEU A 26 67.19 11.00 4.06
C LEU A 26 66.02 10.77 5.03
N MET A 27 65.50 11.83 5.64
CA MET A 27 64.34 11.72 6.53
C MET A 27 63.11 11.49 5.67
N ASN A 28 62.53 10.29 5.72
CA ASN A 28 61.33 9.99 4.95
C ASN A 28 60.14 10.77 5.56
N PRO A 29 59.49 11.68 4.80
CA PRO A 29 58.33 12.41 5.28
C PRO A 29 57.13 11.47 5.52
N ARG A 30 56.26 11.80 6.49
CA ARG A 30 55.07 10.99 6.80
C ARG A 30 53.76 11.59 6.29
N THR A 31 53.77 12.87 5.93
CA THR A 31 52.60 13.60 5.41
C THR A 31 53.01 14.47 4.23
N SER A 32 52.06 14.79 3.34
CA SER A 32 52.29 15.67 2.20
C SER A 32 52.83 17.05 2.65
N LYS A 33 52.36 17.56 3.78
CA LYS A 33 52.83 18.82 4.37
C LYS A 33 54.27 18.76 4.87
N GLU A 34 54.70 17.62 5.43
CA GLU A 34 56.09 17.40 5.84
C GLU A 34 57.01 17.23 4.63
N ALA A 35 56.57 16.49 3.61
CA ALA A 35 57.32 16.33 2.35
C ALA A 35 57.53 17.67 1.65
N HIS A 36 56.51 18.52 1.60
CA HIS A 36 56.61 19.86 1.05
C HIS A 36 57.58 20.75 1.85
N ARG A 37 57.59 20.65 3.18
CA ARG A 37 58.56 21.37 4.03
C ARG A 37 60.00 20.89 3.80
N PHE A 38 60.22 19.59 3.61
CA PHE A 38 61.54 19.04 3.32
C PHE A 38 62.02 19.36 1.91
N LEU A 39 61.11 19.39 0.93
CA LEU A 39 61.35 19.89 -0.42
C LEU A 39 61.84 21.35 -0.37
N GLN A 40 61.09 22.24 0.29
CA GLN A 40 61.45 23.65 0.41
C GLN A 40 62.84 23.83 1.06
N ALA A 41 63.10 23.10 2.15
CA ALA A 41 64.37 23.16 2.86
C ALA A 41 65.56 22.55 2.08
N ALA A 42 65.31 21.64 1.15
CA ALA A 42 66.34 21.09 0.25
C ALA A 42 66.66 22.06 -0.89
N VAL A 43 65.63 22.70 -1.46
CA VAL A 43 65.77 23.78 -2.46
C VAL A 43 66.55 24.96 -1.87
N ASP A 44 66.22 25.41 -0.66
CA ASP A 44 66.92 26.52 0.01
C ASP A 44 68.40 26.21 0.31
N LYS A 45 68.79 24.93 0.37
CA LYS A 45 70.17 24.47 0.57
C LYS A 45 70.91 24.16 -0.72
N GLY A 46 70.23 24.19 -1.87
CA GLY A 46 70.80 23.80 -3.17
C GLY A 46 71.04 22.29 -3.34
N ASP A 47 70.39 21.43 -2.54
CA ASP A 47 70.49 19.98 -2.64
C ASP A 47 69.38 19.45 -3.57
N PHE A 48 69.66 19.46 -4.87
CA PHE A 48 68.67 19.13 -5.91
C PHE A 48 68.31 17.64 -5.97
N GLU A 49 69.21 16.75 -5.56
CA GLU A 49 68.95 15.30 -5.52
C GLU A 49 67.98 14.97 -4.37
N ALA A 50 68.18 15.58 -3.19
CA ALA A 50 67.22 15.48 -2.11
C ALA A 50 65.88 16.16 -2.45
N ALA A 51 65.91 17.30 -3.17
CA ALA A 51 64.70 17.99 -3.61
C ALA A 51 63.87 17.13 -4.58
N ASP A 52 64.49 16.48 -5.57
CA ASP A 52 63.78 15.58 -6.49
C ASP A 52 63.12 14.40 -5.77
N LYS A 53 63.85 13.78 -4.83
CA LYS A 53 63.27 12.73 -3.97
C LYS A 53 62.08 13.25 -3.15
N TYR A 54 62.20 14.39 -2.48
CA TYR A 54 61.11 14.94 -1.68
C TYR A 54 59.93 15.44 -2.52
N PHE A 55 60.16 15.82 -3.78
CA PHE A 55 59.09 16.14 -4.73
C PHE A 55 58.30 14.87 -5.12
N ASN A 56 58.98 13.77 -5.39
CA ASN A 56 58.33 12.48 -5.63
C ASN A 56 57.59 11.97 -4.39
N ASP A 57 58.22 12.00 -3.21
CA ASP A 57 57.58 11.65 -1.94
C ASP A 57 56.36 12.54 -1.64
N TYR A 58 56.42 13.84 -1.97
CA TYR A 58 55.29 14.77 -1.83
C TYR A 58 54.11 14.37 -2.71
N ASN A 59 54.36 14.06 -3.98
CA ASN A 59 53.31 13.65 -4.92
C ASN A 59 52.68 12.31 -4.48
N ASP A 60 53.49 11.34 -4.07
CA ASP A 60 53.00 10.03 -3.60
C ASP A 60 52.18 10.17 -2.31
N LEU A 61 52.63 10.98 -1.35
CA LEU A 61 51.90 11.22 -0.10
C LEU A 61 50.63 12.03 -0.33
N LEU A 62 50.64 13.00 -1.25
CA LEU A 62 49.44 13.74 -1.64
C LEU A 62 48.40 12.79 -2.23
N LEU A 63 48.80 11.90 -3.13
CA LEU A 63 47.94 10.88 -3.74
C LEU A 63 47.43 9.87 -2.69
N PHE A 64 48.26 9.46 -1.74
CA PHE A 64 47.88 8.57 -0.65
C PHE A 64 46.86 9.19 0.30
N GLU A 65 47.07 10.43 0.74
CA GLU A 65 46.11 11.18 1.56
C GLU A 65 44.78 11.36 0.83
N ASP A 66 44.85 11.64 -0.47
CA ASP A 66 43.69 11.71 -1.36
C ASP A 66 42.92 10.37 -1.42
N GLU A 67 43.62 9.25 -1.51
CA GLU A 67 43.00 7.91 -1.53
C GLU A 67 42.42 7.53 -0.17
N MET A 68 43.09 7.88 0.92
CA MET A 68 42.56 7.69 2.27
C MET A 68 41.27 8.49 2.48
N ASN A 69 41.21 9.73 2.00
CA ASN A 69 39.99 10.54 1.98
C ASN A 69 38.87 9.90 1.14
N LEU A 70 39.22 9.18 0.07
CA LEU A 70 38.27 8.43 -0.73
C LEU A 70 37.70 7.24 0.04
N GLY A 71 38.57 6.44 0.65
CA GLY A 71 38.20 5.30 1.47
C GLY A 71 37.26 5.70 2.62
N MET A 72 37.51 6.85 3.27
CA MET A 72 36.60 7.39 4.29
C MET A 72 35.21 7.71 3.72
N ARG A 73 35.13 8.37 2.55
CA ARG A 73 33.83 8.69 1.92
C ARG A 73 33.07 7.45 1.48
N VAL A 74 33.77 6.43 0.99
CA VAL A 74 33.17 5.14 0.64
C VAL A 74 32.63 4.45 1.90
N ALA A 75 33.38 4.48 3.01
CA ALA A 75 32.93 3.93 4.29
C ALA A 75 31.70 4.68 4.84
N ASP A 76 31.68 6.02 4.74
CA ASP A 76 30.53 6.85 5.11
C ASP A 76 29.29 6.49 4.29
N TYR A 77 29.44 6.31 2.97
CA TYR A 77 28.36 5.84 2.10
C TYR A 77 27.82 4.48 2.54
N PHE A 78 28.67 3.51 2.86
CA PHE A 78 28.21 2.19 3.33
C PHE A 78 27.42 2.29 4.64
N LYS A 79 27.83 3.17 5.56
CA LYS A 79 27.12 3.43 6.81
C LYS A 79 25.76 4.09 6.58
N GLU A 80 25.69 5.06 5.68
CA GLU A 80 24.43 5.69 5.27
C GLU A 80 23.50 4.68 4.59
N ASN A 81 24.03 3.85 3.70
CA ASN A 81 23.27 2.81 3.01
C ASN A 81 22.72 1.76 3.98
N GLN A 82 23.51 1.34 4.98
CA GLN A 82 23.02 0.45 6.03
C GLN A 82 21.85 1.07 6.82
N THR A 83 21.94 2.38 7.10
CA THR A 83 20.86 3.13 7.76
C THR A 83 19.60 3.18 6.88
N LEU A 84 19.76 3.39 5.56
CA LEU A 84 18.65 3.34 4.60
C LEU A 84 18.01 1.94 4.54
N SER A 85 18.79 0.87 4.60
CA SER A 85 18.24 -0.50 4.64
C SER A 85 17.41 -0.75 5.91
N THR A 86 17.84 -0.25 7.07
CA THR A 86 17.02 -0.34 8.30
C THR A 86 15.75 0.50 8.19
N LYS A 87 15.82 1.68 7.55
CA LYS A 87 14.62 2.50 7.27
C LYS A 87 13.65 1.78 6.33
N LEU A 88 14.15 1.09 5.32
CA LEU A 88 13.32 0.29 4.40
C LEU A 88 12.48 -0.74 5.16
N GLU A 89 13.11 -1.52 6.05
CA GLU A 89 12.38 -2.51 6.86
C GLU A 89 11.30 -1.87 7.75
N ASN A 90 11.61 -0.72 8.35
CA ASN A 90 10.66 0.03 9.17
C ASN A 90 9.50 0.59 8.33
N ASN A 91 9.80 1.12 7.14
CA ASN A 91 8.81 1.65 6.22
C ASN A 91 7.88 0.55 5.72
N CYS A 92 8.39 -0.64 5.38
CA CYS A 92 7.56 -1.79 5.02
C CYS A 92 6.54 -2.11 6.14
N LYS A 93 7.03 -2.27 7.37
CA LYS A 93 6.17 -2.57 8.53
C LYS A 93 5.15 -1.45 8.78
N GLN A 94 5.56 -0.20 8.59
CA GLN A 94 4.67 0.95 8.77
C GLN A 94 3.57 0.97 7.71
N PHE A 95 3.90 0.78 6.44
CA PHE A 95 2.90 0.71 5.37
C PHE A 95 1.93 -0.45 5.58
N GLU A 96 2.43 -1.64 5.94
CA GLU A 96 1.59 -2.79 6.26
C GLU A 96 0.63 -2.49 7.41
N SER A 97 1.14 -1.92 8.50
CA SER A 97 0.35 -1.52 9.68
C SER A 97 -0.71 -0.47 9.35
N ASP A 98 -0.35 0.56 8.58
CA ASP A 98 -1.26 1.65 8.20
C ASP A 98 -2.37 1.15 7.26
N ILE A 99 -2.04 0.28 6.31
CA ILE A 99 -3.03 -0.32 5.40
C ILE A 99 -3.94 -1.29 6.16
N GLN A 100 -3.38 -2.11 7.06
CA GLN A 100 -4.19 -3.01 7.89
C GLN A 100 -5.18 -2.23 8.77
N LYS A 101 -4.74 -1.13 9.38
CA LYS A 101 -5.62 -0.24 10.14
C LYS A 101 -6.74 0.33 9.26
N LYS A 102 -6.45 0.72 8.02
CA LYS A 102 -7.49 1.17 7.07
C LYS A 102 -8.47 0.07 6.72
N ILE A 103 -8.03 -1.20 6.61
CA ILE A 103 -8.93 -2.34 6.40
C ILE A 103 -9.88 -2.47 7.60
N ASP A 104 -9.37 -2.42 8.82
CA ASP A 104 -10.17 -2.53 10.04
C ASP A 104 -11.17 -1.37 10.17
N ASP A 105 -10.72 -0.13 9.92
CA ASP A 105 -11.57 1.06 9.91
C ASP A 105 -12.69 0.94 8.85
N THR A 106 -12.36 0.42 7.67
CA THR A 106 -13.32 0.17 6.58
C THR A 106 -14.35 -0.88 7.02
N GLN A 107 -13.92 -1.99 7.62
CA GLN A 107 -14.84 -3.01 8.13
C GLN A 107 -15.80 -2.43 9.18
N ASN A 108 -15.28 -1.66 10.13
CA ASN A 108 -16.08 -0.99 11.16
C ASN A 108 -17.08 0.01 10.55
N ALA A 109 -16.67 0.77 9.53
CA ALA A 109 -17.55 1.70 8.83
C ALA A 109 -18.69 0.97 8.10
N TYR A 110 -18.40 -0.13 7.42
CA TYR A 110 -19.43 -0.94 6.75
C TYR A 110 -20.34 -1.67 7.72
N GLN A 111 -19.83 -2.10 8.88
CA GLN A 111 -20.65 -2.66 9.95
C GLN A 111 -21.70 -1.65 10.44
N ARG A 112 -21.29 -0.41 10.70
CA ARG A 112 -22.22 0.67 11.07
C ARG A 112 -23.23 0.97 9.96
N LYS A 113 -22.81 0.95 8.68
CA LYS A 113 -23.72 1.14 7.54
C LYS A 113 -24.73 -0.01 7.44
N PHE A 114 -24.31 -1.24 7.69
CA PHE A 114 -25.17 -2.42 7.72
C PHE A 114 -26.22 -2.31 8.83
N GLU A 115 -25.82 -1.96 10.05
CA GLU A 115 -26.78 -1.77 11.16
C GLU A 115 -27.81 -0.67 10.87
N LYS A 116 -27.39 0.44 10.26
CA LYS A 116 -28.31 1.51 9.83
C LYS A 116 -29.29 1.01 8.76
N LEU A 117 -28.80 0.24 7.80
CA LEU A 117 -29.64 -0.36 6.76
C LEU A 117 -30.65 -1.34 7.37
N GLN A 118 -30.20 -2.21 8.28
CA GLN A 118 -31.05 -3.14 8.99
C GLN A 118 -32.18 -2.43 9.74
N ARG A 119 -31.86 -1.41 10.55
CA ARG A 119 -32.88 -0.63 11.28
C ARG A 119 -33.89 0.03 10.35
N LYS A 120 -33.43 0.54 9.20
CA LYS A 120 -34.31 1.11 8.17
C LYS A 120 -35.26 0.05 7.62
N GLN A 121 -34.75 -1.13 7.29
CA GLN A 121 -35.54 -2.24 6.72
C GLN A 121 -36.55 -2.79 7.74
N GLU A 122 -36.15 -2.92 9.01
CA GLU A 122 -37.04 -3.30 10.11
C GLU A 122 -38.17 -2.28 10.30
N LYS A 123 -37.85 -0.99 10.26
CA LYS A 123 -38.86 0.08 10.36
C LYS A 123 -39.85 0.02 9.19
N GLU A 124 -39.36 -0.15 7.96
CA GLU A 124 -40.23 -0.27 6.78
C GLU A 124 -41.16 -1.49 6.86
N LEU A 125 -40.67 -2.62 7.38
CA LEU A 125 -41.48 -3.82 7.60
C LEU A 125 -42.53 -3.59 8.69
N HIS A 126 -42.16 -2.92 9.78
CA HIS A 126 -43.08 -2.61 10.85
C HIS A 126 -44.21 -1.68 10.37
N GLU A 127 -43.86 -0.60 9.67
CA GLU A 127 -44.84 0.32 9.07
C GLU A 127 -45.78 -0.40 8.09
N LEU A 128 -45.27 -1.37 7.31
CA LEU A 128 -46.10 -2.19 6.42
C LEU A 128 -47.06 -3.09 7.20
N SER A 129 -46.58 -3.72 8.27
CA SER A 129 -47.38 -4.58 9.14
C SER A 129 -48.50 -3.80 9.84
N GLU A 130 -48.20 -2.60 10.35
CA GLU A 130 -49.20 -1.73 10.98
C GLU A 130 -50.29 -1.31 9.99
N LYS A 131 -49.91 -0.91 8.77
CA LYS A 131 -50.87 -0.56 7.70
C LYS A 131 -51.74 -1.74 7.30
N TRP A 132 -51.16 -2.93 7.18
CA TRP A 132 -51.90 -4.15 6.89
C TRP A 132 -52.93 -4.45 7.99
N GLN A 133 -52.54 -4.33 9.26
CA GLN A 133 -53.43 -4.57 10.39
C GLN A 133 -54.55 -3.51 10.44
N SER A 134 -54.25 -2.22 10.30
CA SER A 134 -55.24 -1.14 10.31
C SER A 134 -56.31 -1.35 9.24
N LEU A 135 -55.91 -1.62 7.99
CA LEU A 135 -56.86 -1.83 6.89
C LEU A 135 -57.74 -3.06 7.10
N ARG A 136 -57.20 -4.12 7.71
CA ARG A 136 -57.96 -5.32 8.05
C ARG A 136 -58.96 -5.06 9.16
N GLU A 137 -58.57 -4.31 10.19
CA GLU A 137 -59.44 -3.89 11.28
C GLU A 137 -60.55 -2.95 10.76
N GLU A 138 -60.23 -1.97 9.92
CA GLU A 138 -61.19 -1.08 9.27
C GLU A 138 -62.22 -1.87 8.43
N SER A 139 -61.77 -2.84 7.62
CA SER A 139 -62.68 -3.69 6.84
C SER A 139 -63.59 -4.53 7.74
N SER A 140 -63.10 -5.00 8.88
CA SER A 140 -63.89 -5.75 9.86
C SER A 140 -64.91 -4.86 10.56
N GLN A 141 -64.49 -3.66 10.98
CA GLN A 141 -65.34 -2.66 11.63
C GLN A 141 -66.46 -2.18 10.70
N SER A 142 -66.15 -1.89 9.43
CA SER A 142 -67.15 -1.52 8.43
C SER A 142 -68.20 -2.62 8.24
N ALA A 143 -67.78 -3.88 8.04
CA ALA A 143 -68.72 -5.01 7.90
C ALA A 143 -69.56 -5.23 9.18
N MET A 144 -68.98 -4.95 10.36
CA MET A 144 -69.70 -5.02 11.63
C MET A 144 -70.74 -3.90 11.79
N ALA A 145 -70.43 -2.68 11.34
CA ALA A 145 -71.37 -1.56 11.34
C ALA A 145 -72.59 -1.85 10.45
N ASP A 146 -72.38 -2.38 9.24
CA ASP A 146 -73.46 -2.78 8.33
C ASP A 146 -74.36 -3.87 8.93
N TYR A 147 -73.74 -4.85 9.62
CA TYR A 147 -74.46 -5.88 10.36
C TYR A 147 -75.27 -5.29 11.51
N GLN A 148 -74.69 -4.39 12.31
CA GLN A 148 -75.39 -3.72 13.41
C GLN A 148 -76.60 -2.92 12.91
N GLN A 149 -76.46 -2.19 11.80
CA GLN A 149 -77.57 -1.48 11.17
C GLN A 149 -78.67 -2.46 10.73
N SER A 150 -78.30 -3.57 10.11
CA SER A 150 -79.25 -4.63 9.72
C SER A 150 -79.99 -5.24 10.93
N ILE A 151 -79.31 -5.36 12.07
CA ILE A 151 -79.92 -5.85 13.32
C ILE A 151 -80.91 -4.84 13.89
N VAL A 152 -80.62 -3.54 13.82
CA VAL A 152 -81.58 -2.48 14.22
C VAL A 152 -82.84 -2.57 13.34
N THR A 153 -82.67 -2.72 12.03
CA THR A 153 -83.81 -2.91 11.10
C THR A 153 -84.60 -4.18 11.42
N ALA A 154 -83.92 -5.30 11.68
CA ALA A 154 -84.58 -6.55 12.06
C ALA A 154 -85.40 -6.41 13.36
N LYS A 155 -84.89 -5.67 14.36
CA LYS A 155 -85.63 -5.37 15.60
C LYS A 155 -86.89 -4.55 15.33
N LEU A 156 -86.81 -3.55 14.44
CA LEU A 156 -87.96 -2.72 14.06
C LEU A 156 -89.06 -3.55 13.39
N ILE A 157 -88.69 -4.46 12.49
CA ILE A 157 -89.63 -5.39 11.82
C ILE A 157 -90.22 -6.41 12.81
N ALA A 158 -89.42 -6.90 13.75
CA ALA A 158 -89.90 -7.77 14.82
C ALA A 158 -90.96 -7.07 15.70
N GLY A 159 -90.80 -5.77 15.97
CA GLY A 159 -91.79 -4.94 16.67
C GLY A 159 -93.14 -4.84 15.95
N GLN A 160 -93.17 -5.09 14.64
CA GLN A 160 -94.40 -5.18 13.83
C GLN A 160 -94.99 -6.60 13.79
N ASN A 161 -94.55 -7.50 14.68
CA ASN A 161 -94.93 -8.93 14.76
C ASN A 161 -94.53 -9.78 13.54
N ARG A 162 -93.62 -9.30 12.69
CA ARG A 162 -93.12 -10.02 11.51
C ARG A 162 -91.84 -10.81 11.81
N PHE A 163 -91.93 -11.77 12.72
CA PHE A 163 -90.75 -12.48 13.24
C PHE A 163 -89.98 -13.29 12.19
N LYS A 164 -90.68 -13.88 11.21
CA LYS A 164 -90.03 -14.64 10.12
C LYS A 164 -89.16 -13.73 9.25
N GLU A 165 -89.65 -12.53 8.91
CA GLU A 165 -88.92 -11.53 8.14
C GLU A 165 -87.70 -11.01 8.93
N ALA A 166 -87.89 -10.70 10.21
CA ALA A 166 -86.79 -10.27 11.09
C ALA A 166 -85.69 -11.33 11.23
N ALA A 167 -86.06 -12.61 11.38
CA ALA A 167 -85.11 -13.72 11.42
C ALA A 167 -84.36 -13.88 10.09
N ALA A 168 -85.05 -13.74 8.95
CA ALA A 168 -84.43 -13.80 7.64
C ALA A 168 -83.39 -12.68 7.45
N ILE A 169 -83.70 -11.44 7.84
CA ILE A 169 -82.78 -10.31 7.76
C ILE A 169 -81.54 -10.54 8.61
N ARG A 170 -81.69 -11.02 9.85
CA ARG A 170 -80.55 -11.34 10.73
C ARG A 170 -79.65 -12.42 10.13
N THR A 171 -80.22 -13.49 9.59
CA THR A 171 -79.44 -14.57 9.00
C THR A 171 -78.73 -14.12 7.71
N GLN A 172 -79.41 -13.34 6.88
CA GLN A 172 -78.83 -12.78 5.66
C GLN A 172 -77.70 -11.78 5.98
N SER A 173 -77.91 -10.87 6.93
CA SER A 173 -76.89 -9.89 7.31
C SER A 173 -75.66 -10.55 7.93
N MET A 174 -75.84 -11.62 8.71
CA MET A 174 -74.72 -12.42 9.23
C MET A 174 -73.91 -13.06 8.10
N LYS A 175 -74.59 -13.65 7.09
CA LYS A 175 -73.91 -14.23 5.92
C LYS A 175 -73.16 -13.17 5.12
N LEU A 176 -73.77 -12.02 4.89
CA LEU A 176 -73.15 -10.90 4.18
C LEU A 176 -71.93 -10.37 4.92
N ARG A 177 -72.00 -10.23 6.25
CA ARG A 177 -70.86 -9.83 7.08
C ARG A 177 -69.69 -10.78 6.90
N VAL A 178 -69.93 -12.08 7.07
CA VAL A 178 -68.86 -13.09 6.93
C VAL A 178 -68.26 -13.06 5.54
N ALA A 179 -69.10 -13.03 4.49
CA ALA A 179 -68.63 -12.98 3.11
C ALA A 179 -67.82 -11.71 2.80
N ALA A 180 -68.31 -10.54 3.22
CA ALA A 180 -67.64 -9.26 3.01
C ALA A 180 -66.28 -9.20 3.73
N THR A 181 -66.23 -9.62 5.01
CA THR A 181 -64.97 -9.66 5.77
C THR A 181 -63.97 -10.64 5.14
N THR A 182 -64.41 -11.84 4.73
CA THR A 182 -63.51 -12.81 4.10
C THR A 182 -62.98 -12.31 2.75
N GLN A 183 -63.86 -11.78 1.89
CA GLN A 183 -63.48 -11.31 0.56
C GLN A 183 -62.56 -10.08 0.60
N ASN A 184 -62.88 -9.10 1.45
CA ASN A 184 -62.04 -7.90 1.58
C ASN A 184 -60.71 -8.22 2.24
N ASN A 185 -60.68 -9.05 3.29
CA ASN A 185 -59.42 -9.47 3.90
C ASN A 185 -58.52 -10.19 2.90
N ALA A 186 -59.06 -11.08 2.06
CA ALA A 186 -58.28 -11.76 1.02
C ALA A 186 -57.65 -10.78 0.02
N ARG A 187 -58.38 -9.73 -0.38
CA ARG A 187 -57.86 -8.67 -1.27
C ARG A 187 -56.78 -7.83 -0.60
N VAL A 188 -56.97 -7.49 0.68
CA VAL A 188 -55.98 -6.76 1.49
C VAL A 188 -54.71 -7.61 1.63
N ASP A 189 -54.85 -8.88 1.99
CA ASP A 189 -53.73 -9.82 2.13
C ASP A 189 -52.95 -9.95 0.82
N GLU A 190 -53.63 -10.14 -0.32
CA GLU A 190 -52.98 -10.21 -1.64
C GLU A 190 -52.22 -8.92 -1.99
N HIS A 191 -52.79 -7.76 -1.67
CA HIS A 191 -52.15 -6.46 -1.91
C HIS A 191 -50.86 -6.32 -1.11
N PHE A 192 -50.90 -6.60 0.19
CA PHE A 192 -49.72 -6.50 1.06
C PHE A 192 -48.70 -7.60 0.79
N GLU A 193 -49.11 -8.79 0.36
CA GLU A 193 -48.18 -9.83 -0.09
C GLU A 193 -47.35 -9.37 -1.30
N LYS A 194 -47.99 -8.72 -2.28
CA LYS A 194 -47.28 -8.14 -3.44
C LYS A 194 -46.31 -7.04 -3.00
N GLN A 195 -46.72 -6.16 -2.10
CA GLN A 195 -45.84 -5.11 -1.56
C GLN A 195 -44.65 -5.69 -0.80
N LEU A 196 -44.87 -6.72 0.02
CA LEU A 196 -43.83 -7.40 0.79
C LEU A 196 -42.80 -8.06 -0.14
N LYS A 197 -43.24 -8.71 -1.23
CA LYS A 197 -42.33 -9.29 -2.23
C LYS A 197 -41.45 -8.23 -2.91
N LEU A 198 -42.03 -7.10 -3.28
CA LEU A 198 -41.28 -5.97 -3.86
C LEU A 198 -40.26 -5.41 -2.86
N MET A 199 -40.67 -5.23 -1.61
CA MET A 199 -39.82 -4.76 -0.53
C MET A 199 -38.65 -5.73 -0.27
N GLN A 200 -38.93 -7.03 -0.17
CA GLN A 200 -37.92 -8.07 0.01
C GLN A 200 -36.89 -8.06 -1.13
N ASN A 201 -37.34 -7.93 -2.37
CA ASN A 201 -36.45 -7.83 -3.53
C ASN A 201 -35.56 -6.58 -3.45
N ARG A 202 -36.14 -5.41 -3.08
CA ARG A 202 -35.37 -4.18 -2.87
C ARG A 202 -34.32 -4.36 -1.76
N HIS A 203 -34.71 -4.85 -0.59
CA HIS A 203 -33.81 -5.07 0.54
C HIS A 203 -32.65 -6.00 0.17
N LYS A 204 -32.94 -7.07 -0.59
CA LYS A 204 -31.93 -8.00 -1.10
C LYS A 204 -30.94 -7.32 -2.05
N VAL A 205 -31.41 -6.42 -2.91
CA VAL A 205 -30.54 -5.64 -3.82
C VAL A 205 -29.67 -4.66 -3.04
N GLU A 206 -30.25 -3.90 -2.10
CA GLU A 206 -29.50 -2.96 -1.26
C GLU A 206 -28.39 -3.66 -0.46
N LEU A 207 -28.70 -4.83 0.13
CA LEU A 207 -27.72 -5.62 0.86
C LEU A 207 -26.59 -6.12 -0.04
N LYS A 208 -26.92 -6.65 -1.22
CA LYS A 208 -25.92 -7.09 -2.20
C LYS A 208 -25.00 -5.95 -2.63
N GLN A 209 -25.56 -4.77 -2.88
CA GLN A 209 -24.78 -3.59 -3.23
C GLN A 209 -23.84 -3.17 -2.09
N LEU A 210 -24.30 -3.21 -0.85
CA LEU A 210 -23.47 -2.89 0.32
C LEU A 210 -22.30 -3.87 0.46
N ILE A 211 -22.56 -5.17 0.33
CA ILE A 211 -21.54 -6.23 0.36
C ILE A 211 -20.54 -6.03 -0.78
N GLN A 212 -21.02 -5.77 -1.99
CA GLN A 212 -20.15 -5.55 -3.15
C GLN A 212 -19.24 -4.34 -2.96
N LYS A 213 -19.78 -3.20 -2.49
CA LYS A 213 -18.99 -1.99 -2.20
C LYS A 213 -17.92 -2.26 -1.15
N ARG A 214 -18.29 -2.93 -0.04
CA ARG A 214 -17.35 -3.36 1.00
C ARG A 214 -16.22 -4.22 0.42
N ASN A 215 -16.58 -5.25 -0.34
CA ASN A 215 -15.60 -6.20 -0.87
C ASN A 215 -14.67 -5.54 -1.88
N ASN A 216 -15.17 -4.63 -2.71
CA ASN A 216 -14.34 -3.88 -3.64
C ASN A 216 -13.34 -2.98 -2.89
N GLU A 217 -13.78 -2.27 -1.87
CA GLU A 217 -12.91 -1.38 -1.09
C GLU A 217 -11.85 -2.15 -0.29
N ILE A 218 -12.24 -3.25 0.36
CA ILE A 218 -11.28 -4.15 1.03
C ILE A 218 -10.29 -4.75 0.03
N ARG A 219 -10.77 -5.17 -1.16
CA ARG A 219 -9.89 -5.72 -2.20
C ARG A 219 -8.87 -4.70 -2.68
N THR A 220 -9.26 -3.44 -2.87
CA THR A 220 -8.32 -2.36 -3.21
C THR A 220 -7.27 -2.19 -2.13
N LEU A 221 -7.68 -2.18 -0.86
CA LEU A 221 -6.73 -2.09 0.27
C LEU A 221 -5.80 -3.31 0.36
N GLN A 222 -6.29 -4.51 0.04
CA GLN A 222 -5.47 -5.73 -0.03
C GLN A 222 -4.44 -5.66 -1.16
N ILE A 223 -4.83 -5.16 -2.33
CA ILE A 223 -3.86 -4.93 -3.43
C ILE A 223 -2.81 -3.92 -2.99
N MET A 224 -3.21 -2.82 -2.33
CA MET A 224 -2.25 -1.86 -1.78
C MET A 224 -1.31 -2.49 -0.74
N LEU A 225 -1.81 -3.44 0.06
CA LEU A 225 -1.00 -4.18 1.03
C LEU A 225 0.03 -5.08 0.34
N GLU A 226 -0.38 -5.78 -0.72
CA GLU A 226 0.51 -6.60 -1.55
C GLU A 226 1.57 -5.74 -2.28
N GLU A 227 1.23 -4.50 -2.64
CA GLU A 227 2.13 -3.55 -3.29
C GLU A 227 3.03 -2.76 -2.33
N ALA A 228 2.75 -2.75 -1.03
CA ALA A 228 3.49 -1.98 -0.04
C ALA A 228 5.00 -2.28 0.00
N PRO A 229 5.47 -3.55 -0.09
CA PRO A 229 6.89 -3.85 -0.17
C PRO A 229 7.56 -3.26 -1.41
N ASN A 230 6.86 -3.26 -2.56
CA ASN A 230 7.39 -2.69 -3.80
C ASN A 230 7.52 -1.17 -3.68
N GLN A 231 6.51 -0.49 -3.12
CA GLN A 231 6.57 0.95 -2.87
C GLN A 231 7.72 1.32 -1.92
N ALA A 232 7.95 0.52 -0.88
CA ALA A 232 9.06 0.74 0.04
C ALA A 232 10.42 0.59 -0.66
N VAL A 233 10.56 -0.43 -1.52
CA VAL A 233 11.76 -0.64 -2.35
C VAL A 233 11.98 0.53 -3.30
N ASP A 234 10.93 1.05 -3.96
CA ASP A 234 11.03 2.20 -4.86
C ASP A 234 11.51 3.45 -4.10
N CYS A 235 10.97 3.71 -2.90
CA CYS A 235 11.46 4.79 -2.02
C CYS A 235 12.94 4.61 -1.68
N PHE A 236 13.36 3.40 -1.32
CA PHE A 236 14.76 3.09 -1.03
C PHE A 236 15.66 3.32 -2.25
N GLN A 237 15.24 2.90 -3.45
CA GLN A 237 16.02 3.10 -4.67
C GLN A 237 16.24 4.58 -4.99
N VAL A 238 15.20 5.41 -4.84
CA VAL A 238 15.29 6.86 -5.05
C VAL A 238 16.21 7.50 -4.01
N GLU A 239 16.07 7.16 -2.73
CA GLU A 239 16.94 7.68 -1.67
C GLU A 239 18.40 7.25 -1.86
N ASN A 240 18.63 5.99 -2.22
CA ASN A 240 19.97 5.47 -2.49
C ASN A 240 20.59 6.13 -3.74
N ALA A 241 19.83 6.29 -4.82
CA ALA A 241 20.30 6.97 -6.03
C ALA A 241 20.72 8.43 -5.73
N ASN A 242 19.93 9.15 -4.92
CA ASN A 242 20.29 10.48 -4.46
C ASN A 242 21.58 10.49 -3.63
N ASN A 243 21.77 9.51 -2.76
CA ASN A 243 23.00 9.35 -1.97
C ASN A 243 24.20 9.07 -2.88
N VAL A 244 24.07 8.15 -3.84
CA VAL A 244 25.14 7.85 -4.82
C VAL A 244 25.52 9.10 -5.61
N VAL A 245 24.55 9.88 -6.11
CA VAL A 245 24.83 11.13 -6.84
C VAL A 245 25.56 12.15 -5.95
N ASN A 246 25.15 12.29 -4.69
CA ASN A 246 25.79 13.21 -3.74
C ASN A 246 27.22 12.81 -3.39
N VAL A 247 27.49 11.50 -3.33
CA VAL A 247 28.83 10.95 -3.12
C VAL A 247 29.66 11.12 -4.39
N ALA A 248 29.12 10.79 -5.56
CA ALA A 248 29.75 10.89 -6.88
C ALA A 248 30.18 12.32 -7.24
N LYS A 249 29.37 13.33 -6.95
CA LYS A 249 29.72 14.76 -7.16
C LYS A 249 31.01 15.20 -6.46
N LYS A 250 31.41 14.49 -5.39
CA LYS A 250 32.61 14.83 -4.61
C LYS A 250 33.88 14.17 -5.16
N PHE A 251 33.79 13.29 -6.15
CA PHE A 251 34.94 12.69 -6.83
C PHE A 251 35.49 13.65 -7.89
N LYS A 252 36.82 13.79 -7.95
CA LYS A 252 37.49 14.54 -9.01
C LYS A 252 37.64 13.61 -10.22
N THR A 253 37.24 14.07 -11.40
CA THR A 253 37.28 13.30 -12.67
C THR A 253 38.70 13.05 -13.19
N ASP A 254 39.67 13.92 -12.87
CA ASP A 254 41.06 13.83 -13.36
C ASP A 254 42.02 13.34 -12.27
N ARG A 255 41.82 12.13 -11.75
CA ARG A 255 42.66 11.59 -10.67
C ARG A 255 43.74 10.65 -11.19
N LYS A 256 45.00 10.93 -10.83
CA LYS A 256 46.13 9.99 -11.00
C LYS A 256 46.17 9.04 -9.79
N VAL A 257 46.40 7.75 -10.02
CA VAL A 257 46.52 6.75 -8.95
C VAL A 257 47.96 6.77 -8.42
N PRO A 258 48.21 6.72 -7.09
CA PRO A 258 49.57 6.64 -6.58
C PRO A 258 50.30 5.40 -7.11
N LEU A 259 51.59 5.57 -7.42
CA LEU A 259 52.42 4.51 -8.03
C LEU A 259 52.46 3.24 -7.15
N SER A 260 52.44 3.42 -5.83
CA SER A 260 52.39 2.35 -4.83
C SER A 260 51.14 1.46 -4.93
N LEU A 261 49.99 2.01 -5.33
CA LEU A 261 48.75 1.26 -5.58
C LEU A 261 48.67 0.73 -7.02
N GLN A 262 49.28 1.45 -7.96
CA GLN A 262 49.39 1.00 -9.35
C GLN A 262 50.18 -0.31 -9.42
N MET A 263 51.20 -0.50 -8.58
CA MET A 263 51.96 -1.76 -8.52
C MET A 263 51.20 -2.93 -7.90
N GLN A 264 50.18 -2.69 -7.06
CA GLN A 264 49.32 -3.75 -6.51
C GLN A 264 48.22 -4.21 -7.48
N THR A 265 47.83 -3.37 -8.43
CA THR A 265 46.73 -3.65 -9.38
C THR A 265 47.17 -4.38 -10.66
N ILE A 266 48.48 -4.51 -10.92
CA ILE A 266 49.03 -5.20 -12.12
C ILE A 266 48.72 -6.71 -12.16
N HIS A 267 48.22 -7.31 -11.06
CA HIS A 267 47.78 -8.72 -11.02
C HIS A 267 46.27 -8.93 -11.12
N GLY A 268 45.47 -7.87 -11.22
CA GLY A 268 44.05 -7.97 -11.60
C GLY A 268 43.92 -7.72 -13.10
N LYS A 269 43.40 -8.69 -13.87
CA LYS A 269 43.04 -8.49 -15.28
C LYS A 269 42.26 -7.17 -15.43
N ARG A 270 42.78 -6.25 -16.24
CA ARG A 270 41.99 -5.14 -16.78
C ARG A 270 40.77 -5.73 -17.49
N LEU A 271 39.58 -5.42 -16.99
CA LEU A 271 38.39 -5.40 -17.82
C LEU A 271 38.43 -4.05 -18.54
N ASP A 272 38.71 -4.08 -19.83
CA ASP A 272 38.66 -2.88 -20.65
C ASP A 272 37.22 -2.34 -20.70
N PRO A 273 37.00 -1.01 -20.78
CA PRO A 273 35.66 -0.41 -20.86
C PRO A 273 34.90 -0.68 -22.17
N GLN A 274 35.37 -1.62 -23.00
CA GLN A 274 34.81 -1.94 -24.32
C GLN A 274 33.98 -3.23 -24.35
N ASP A 275 33.81 -3.91 -23.21
CA ASP A 275 32.75 -4.90 -23.08
C ASP A 275 31.41 -4.19 -22.84
N ASP A 276 30.90 -3.60 -23.92
CA ASP A 276 29.50 -3.22 -24.09
C ASP A 276 28.64 -4.48 -23.96
N VAL A 277 28.33 -4.87 -22.72
CA VAL A 277 27.10 -5.62 -22.47
C VAL A 277 25.98 -4.62 -22.69
N MET A 278 25.47 -4.62 -23.91
CA MET A 278 24.18 -4.06 -24.30
C MET A 278 23.13 -4.39 -23.23
N PHE A 279 22.94 -3.47 -22.28
CA PHE A 279 21.76 -3.46 -21.43
C PHE A 279 20.60 -3.12 -22.35
N GLY A 280 19.87 -4.16 -22.75
CA GLY A 280 18.78 -4.06 -23.71
C GLY A 280 17.78 -2.97 -23.35
N ASN A 281 17.40 -2.20 -24.37
CA ASN A 281 16.38 -1.14 -24.42
C ASN A 281 14.94 -1.59 -24.06
N ASN A 282 14.76 -2.45 -23.05
CA ASN A 282 13.46 -3.05 -22.72
C ASN A 282 12.91 -2.67 -21.34
N VAL A 283 13.57 -1.77 -20.60
CA VAL A 283 13.09 -1.38 -19.25
C VAL A 283 12.03 -0.26 -19.34
N ASP A 284 12.14 0.63 -20.33
CA ASP A 284 11.19 1.75 -20.49
C ASP A 284 9.80 1.30 -20.99
N GLY A 285 9.73 0.21 -21.76
CA GLY A 285 8.45 -0.32 -22.27
C GLY A 285 7.57 -0.96 -21.20
N VAL A 286 8.16 -1.52 -20.14
CA VAL A 286 7.41 -2.25 -19.09
C VAL A 286 6.57 -1.29 -18.25
N PHE A 287 7.09 -0.10 -17.96
CA PHE A 287 6.36 0.92 -17.21
C PHE A 287 5.20 1.49 -18.03
N THR A 288 5.44 1.84 -19.30
CA THR A 288 4.39 2.40 -20.18
C THR A 288 3.30 1.35 -20.45
N GLN A 289 3.68 0.08 -20.65
CA GLN A 289 2.73 -1.01 -20.87
C GLN A 289 1.91 -1.31 -19.60
N ARG A 290 2.49 -1.20 -18.40
CA ARG A 290 1.76 -1.31 -17.12
C ARG A 290 0.77 -0.16 -16.90
N MET A 291 1.16 1.09 -17.21
CA MET A 291 0.24 2.23 -17.15
C MET A 291 -0.92 2.11 -18.17
N THR A 292 -0.65 1.54 -19.34
CA THR A 292 -1.68 1.29 -20.36
C THR A 292 -2.66 0.20 -19.91
N ASN A 293 -2.16 -0.87 -19.28
CA ASN A 293 -2.98 -1.95 -18.72
C ASN A 293 -3.83 -1.48 -17.53
N MET A 294 -3.30 -0.62 -16.65
CA MET A 294 -4.07 0.00 -15.56
C MET A 294 -5.16 0.93 -16.10
N ASN A 295 -4.87 1.73 -17.13
CA ASN A 295 -5.89 2.57 -17.75
C ASN A 295 -6.99 1.75 -18.45
N GLN A 296 -6.67 0.58 -19.01
CA GLN A 296 -7.68 -0.33 -19.57
C GLN A 296 -8.57 -0.95 -18.48
N THR A 297 -8.02 -1.40 -17.36
CA THR A 297 -8.82 -1.93 -16.24
C THR A 297 -9.67 -0.87 -15.54
N LEU A 298 -9.27 0.41 -15.59
CA LEU A 298 -10.04 1.54 -15.08
C LEU A 298 -11.19 1.99 -16.01
N THR A 299 -11.11 1.71 -17.31
CA THR A 299 -12.02 2.26 -18.33
C THR A 299 -12.94 1.26 -19.01
N THR A 300 -12.72 -0.06 -18.87
CA THR A 300 -13.64 -1.05 -19.43
C THR A 300 -14.76 -1.41 -18.44
N PRO A 301 -16.04 -1.11 -18.74
CA PRO A 301 -17.15 -1.71 -18.00
C PRO A 301 -17.18 -3.22 -18.28
N ILE A 302 -17.18 -4.03 -17.22
CA ILE A 302 -17.28 -5.49 -17.32
C ILE A 302 -18.64 -5.82 -17.96
N PRO A 303 -18.67 -6.48 -19.14
CA PRO A 303 -19.93 -6.88 -19.75
C PRO A 303 -20.58 -7.99 -18.91
N ILE A 304 -21.84 -7.74 -18.54
CA ILE A 304 -22.75 -8.76 -18.03
C ILE A 304 -23.11 -9.63 -19.22
N THR A 305 -22.48 -10.79 -19.37
CA THR A 305 -23.02 -11.84 -20.24
C THR A 305 -23.18 -13.14 -19.46
N GLU A 306 -24.42 -13.59 -19.53
CA GLU A 306 -25.03 -14.72 -18.87
C GLU A 306 -24.40 -16.07 -19.23
N ASN A 307 -24.60 -17.00 -18.30
CA ASN A 307 -24.33 -18.43 -18.39
C ASN A 307 -24.61 -19.04 -19.78
N ARG A 308 -23.61 -19.73 -20.36
CA ARG A 308 -23.86 -20.85 -21.27
C ARG A 308 -23.04 -22.06 -20.88
N SER A 309 -23.74 -23.05 -20.34
CA SER A 309 -23.25 -24.40 -20.10
C SER A 309 -22.96 -25.11 -21.43
N THR A 310 -21.70 -25.50 -21.64
CA THR A 310 -21.35 -26.40 -22.74
C THR A 310 -21.54 -27.85 -22.30
N LYS A 311 -22.68 -28.44 -22.70
CA LYS A 311 -22.84 -29.90 -22.77
C LYS A 311 -21.85 -30.45 -23.82
N LYS A 312 -20.91 -31.28 -23.39
CA LYS A 312 -20.11 -32.15 -24.28
C LYS A 312 -21.02 -33.24 -24.86
N LYS A 313 -21.11 -33.33 -26.19
CA LYS A 313 -21.48 -34.58 -26.90
C LYS A 313 -20.20 -35.37 -27.18
N PRO A 314 -20.23 -36.72 -27.14
CA PRO A 314 -19.08 -37.56 -27.47
C PRO A 314 -18.85 -37.60 -28.97
N SER A 315 -17.57 -37.61 -29.36
CA SER A 315 -17.10 -37.76 -30.73
C SER A 315 -17.34 -39.18 -31.25
N GLN A 316 -18.02 -39.29 -32.38
CA GLN A 316 -17.93 -40.46 -33.26
C GLN A 316 -16.53 -40.46 -33.90
N ALA A 317 -15.75 -41.51 -33.65
CA ALA A 317 -14.64 -41.91 -34.50
C ALA A 317 -15.11 -43.07 -35.38
N SER A 318 -15.00 -42.85 -36.69
CA SER A 318 -15.34 -43.82 -37.73
C SER A 318 -14.14 -44.73 -38.01
N SER A 319 -14.44 -46.03 -38.12
CA SER A 319 -13.89 -46.99 -39.11
C SER A 319 -12.39 -47.36 -39.07
N ARG A 320 -12.08 -48.67 -38.96
CA ARG A 320 -11.84 -49.58 -40.11
C ARG A 320 -11.20 -50.91 -39.67
N LEU A 321 -11.71 -51.99 -40.26
CA LEU A 321 -11.00 -53.15 -40.83
C LEU A 321 -9.98 -53.88 -39.92
N TYR A 322 -10.34 -55.05 -39.40
CA TYR A 322 -10.19 -56.36 -40.04
C TYR A 322 -11.12 -57.37 -39.36
#